data_AF-A0AA37AZV4-F1
#
_entry.id   AF-A0AA37AZV4-F1
#
_cell.length_a   1.000
_cell.length_b   1.000
_cell.length_c   1.000
_cell.angle_alpha   90.00
_cell.angle_beta   90.00
_cell.angle_gamma   90.00
#
_symmetry.space_group_name_H-M   'P 1'
#
loop_
_entity.id
_entity.type
_entity.pdbx_description
1 polymer ?
#
loop_
_entity_poly.entity_id
_entity_poly.type
_entity_poly.pdbx_seq_one_letter_code
_entity_poly.pdbx_strand_id
1 'polypeptide(L)'
;MNYSKLSASSGLALVEFSKKNISSIEEAIYDSILAQLTFISDEAKQGRNPRTSLPKGKTFTYGVLASRNFASPEELKLKGLLDEVTSHLYPEDYQ
;
A
#
# COMPACT_ATOMS: atom_id res chain seq x y z
N MET A 1 6.95 -4.71 13.63
CA MET A 1 7.10 -4.34 12.21
C MET A 1 8.47 -4.78 11.71
N ASN A 2 8.56 -5.39 10.52
CA ASN A 2 9.83 -5.73 9.89
C ASN A 2 10.04 -4.82 8.68
N TYR A 3 10.99 -3.87 8.79
CA TYR A 3 11.20 -2.85 7.76
C TYR A 3 11.69 -3.42 6.42
N SER A 4 12.47 -4.49 6.44
CA SER A 4 12.92 -5.16 5.21
C SER A 4 11.74 -5.78 4.45
N LYS A 5 10.87 -6.53 5.15
CA LYS A 5 9.65 -7.08 4.56
C LYS A 5 8.66 -6.01 4.10
N LEU A 6 8.52 -4.93 4.87
CA LEU A 6 7.66 -3.80 4.51
C LEU A 6 8.17 -3.06 3.27
N SER A 7 9.48 -2.81 3.18
CA SER A 7 10.09 -2.20 1.99
C SER A 7 9.96 -3.10 0.75
N ALA A 8 10.12 -4.41 0.90
CA ALA A 8 10.00 -5.35 -0.20
C ALA A 8 8.56 -5.44 -0.74
N SER A 9 7.59 -5.66 0.15
CA SER A 9 6.16 -5.72 -0.21
C SER A 9 5.64 -4.41 -0.80
N SER A 10 5.98 -3.25 -0.20
CA SER A 10 5.60 -1.95 -0.75
C SER A 10 6.27 -1.67 -2.09
N GLY A 11 7.52 -2.10 -2.28
CA GLY A 11 8.23 -2.01 -3.56
C GLY A 11 7.57 -2.84 -4.66
N LEU A 12 7.16 -4.07 -4.36
CA LEU A 12 6.43 -4.92 -5.30
C LEU A 12 5.08 -4.30 -5.67
N ALA A 13 4.33 -3.83 -4.68
CA ALA A 13 3.05 -3.14 -4.91
C ALA A 13 3.25 -1.89 -5.80
N LEU A 14 4.29 -1.07 -5.56
CA LEU A 14 4.61 0.08 -6.41
C LEU A 14 4.81 -0.31 -7.87
N VAL A 15 5.56 -1.37 -8.13
CA VAL A 15 5.81 -1.85 -9.49
C VAL A 15 4.49 -2.24 -10.17
N GLU A 16 3.65 -3.01 -9.51
CA GLU A 16 2.38 -3.46 -10.11
C GLU A 16 1.38 -2.31 -10.31
N PHE A 17 1.25 -1.41 -9.33
CA PHE A 17 0.37 -0.24 -9.46
C PHE A 17 0.86 0.78 -10.49
N SER A 18 2.18 0.88 -10.72
CA SER A 18 2.75 1.80 -11.71
C SER A 18 2.37 1.45 -13.16
N LYS A 19 1.98 0.19 -13.40
CA LYS A 19 1.55 -0.28 -14.73
C LYS A 19 0.23 0.35 -15.17
N LYS A 20 -0.60 0.82 -14.24
CA LYS A 20 -1.93 1.44 -14.49
C LYS A 20 -2.74 0.69 -15.57
N ASN A 21 -2.70 -0.65 -15.53
CA ASN A 21 -3.15 -1.50 -16.62
C ASN A 21 -4.60 -1.98 -16.49
N ILE A 22 -5.31 -1.59 -15.42
CA ILE A 22 -6.72 -1.91 -15.21
C ILE A 22 -7.53 -0.63 -15.45
N SER A 23 -8.23 -0.57 -16.58
CA SER A 23 -8.96 0.62 -17.04
C SER A 23 -10.20 0.96 -16.20
N SER A 24 -10.72 0.02 -15.41
CA SER A 24 -11.85 0.24 -14.49
C SER A 24 -11.46 0.99 -13.22
N ILE A 25 -10.17 1.06 -12.86
CA ILE A 25 -9.70 1.85 -11.73
C ILE A 25 -9.41 3.28 -12.22
N GLU A 26 -10.02 4.27 -11.55
CA GLU A 26 -9.75 5.67 -11.84
C GLU A 26 -8.28 6.03 -11.60
N GLU A 27 -7.71 6.87 -12.47
CA GLU A 27 -6.31 7.27 -12.37
C GLU A 27 -5.97 7.96 -11.04
N ALA A 28 -6.90 8.75 -10.49
CA ALA A 28 -6.74 9.38 -9.19
C ALA A 28 -6.60 8.37 -8.03
N ILE A 29 -7.23 7.19 -8.15
CA ILE A 29 -7.08 6.11 -7.16
C ILE A 29 -5.68 5.51 -7.27
N TYR A 30 -5.18 5.26 -8.48
CA TYR A 30 -3.81 4.81 -8.71
C TYR A 30 -2.80 5.78 -8.09
N ASP A 31 -2.91 7.07 -8.40
CA ASP A 31 -1.97 8.08 -7.93
C ASP A 31 -1.98 8.20 -6.40
N SER A 32 -3.18 8.14 -5.78
CA SER A 32 -3.32 8.16 -4.33
C SER A 32 -2.66 6.94 -3.66
N ILE A 33 -2.83 5.75 -4.22
CA ILE A 33 -2.23 4.52 -3.70
C ILE A 33 -0.70 4.56 -3.91
N LEU A 34 -0.22 4.96 -5.09
CA LEU A 34 1.20 5.08 -5.39
C LEU A 34 1.92 6.07 -4.46
N ALA A 35 1.31 7.22 -4.16
CA ALA A 35 1.87 8.19 -3.23
C ALA A 35 2.03 7.60 -1.81
N GLN A 36 1.03 6.87 -1.34
CA GLN A 36 1.07 6.22 -0.03
C GLN A 36 2.09 5.08 0.02
N LEU A 37 2.13 4.23 -1.00
CA LEU A 37 3.11 3.13 -1.09
C LEU A 37 4.55 3.65 -1.19
N THR A 38 4.78 4.74 -1.93
CA THR A 38 6.09 5.39 -2.03
C THR A 38 6.56 5.85 -0.66
N PHE A 39 5.69 6.57 0.07
CA PHE A 39 6.00 7.04 1.42
C PHE A 39 6.32 5.86 2.36
N ILE A 40 5.51 4.80 2.34
CA ILE A 40 5.74 3.61 3.16
C ILE A 40 7.08 2.97 2.83
N SER A 41 7.38 2.79 1.54
CA SER A 41 8.63 2.18 1.07
C SER A 41 9.85 2.99 1.50
N ASP A 42 9.80 4.31 1.33
CA ASP A 42 10.94 5.19 1.62
C ASP A 42 11.22 5.34 3.11
N GLU A 43 10.18 5.39 3.95
CA GLU A 43 10.33 5.36 5.40
C GLU A 43 10.91 4.00 5.86
N ALA A 44 10.40 2.89 5.31
CA ALA A 44 10.89 1.55 5.65
C ALA A 44 12.35 1.33 5.22
N LYS A 45 12.77 1.80 4.03
CA LYS A 45 14.17 1.74 3.58
C LYS A 45 15.12 2.49 4.51
N GLN A 46 14.62 3.54 5.16
CA GLN A 46 15.39 4.34 6.13
C GLN A 46 15.30 3.77 7.56
N GLY A 47 14.68 2.61 7.74
CA GLY A 47 14.51 1.98 9.05
C GLY A 47 13.55 2.72 9.98
N ARG A 48 12.70 3.60 9.45
CA ARG A 48 11.72 4.37 10.21
C ARG A 48 10.34 3.73 10.11
N ASN A 49 9.52 3.95 11.14
CA ASN A 49 8.13 3.51 11.16
C ASN A 49 7.26 4.49 10.37
N PRO A 50 6.68 4.09 9.21
CA PRO A 50 5.87 4.99 8.40
C PRO A 50 4.63 5.50 9.14
N ARG A 51 4.11 4.72 10.11
CA ARG A 51 2.93 5.09 10.91
C ARG A 51 3.20 6.30 11.81
N THR A 52 4.41 6.42 12.33
CA THR A 52 4.81 7.54 13.20
C THR A 52 5.38 8.72 12.43
N SER A 53 5.77 8.52 11.17
CA SER A 53 6.26 9.58 10.28
C SER A 53 5.14 10.39 9.62
N LEU A 54 3.89 9.91 9.69
CA LEU A 54 2.72 10.67 9.26
C LEU A 54 2.44 11.87 10.19
N PRO A 55 1.89 12.97 9.66
CA PRO A 55 1.38 14.05 10.49
C PRO A 55 0.36 13.55 11.51
N LYS A 56 0.37 14.14 12.71
CA LYS A 56 -0.51 13.73 13.82
C LYS A 56 -1.98 13.67 13.36
N GLY A 57 -2.62 12.54 13.63
CA GLY A 57 -4.02 12.28 13.27
C GLY A 57 -4.26 11.84 11.82
N LYS A 58 -3.22 11.60 11.03
CA LYS A 58 -3.33 11.01 9.68
C LYS A 58 -3.08 9.51 9.72
N THR A 59 -3.75 8.79 8.84
CA THR A 59 -3.60 7.35 8.62
C THR A 59 -3.54 7.05 7.13
N PHE A 60 -2.97 5.89 6.78
CA PHE A 60 -3.01 5.38 5.42
C PHE A 60 -4.43 4.91 5.08
N THR A 61 -4.85 5.17 3.84
CA THR A 61 -6.21 4.90 3.35
C THR A 61 -6.23 4.02 2.11
N TYR A 62 -5.07 3.60 1.59
CA TYR A 62 -4.99 2.72 0.41
C TYR A 62 -5.82 1.44 0.56
N GLY A 63 -5.92 0.86 1.77
CA GLY A 63 -6.76 -0.31 2.02
C GLY A 63 -8.26 -0.01 1.90
N VAL A 64 -8.69 1.17 2.35
CA VAL A 64 -10.08 1.64 2.19
C VAL A 64 -10.39 1.93 0.73
N LEU A 65 -9.44 2.55 -0.01
CA LEU A 65 -9.58 2.80 -1.44
C LEU A 65 -9.74 1.50 -2.21
N ALA A 66 -8.88 0.50 -1.95
CA ALA A 66 -8.96 -0.80 -2.61
C ALA A 66 -10.27 -1.51 -2.27
N SER A 67 -10.67 -1.55 -0.99
CA SER A 67 -11.91 -2.22 -0.58
C SER A 67 -13.18 -1.62 -1.20
N ARG A 68 -13.16 -0.35 -1.60
CA ARG A 68 -14.32 0.34 -2.20
C ARG A 68 -14.37 0.23 -3.71
N ASN A 69 -13.21 0.15 -4.36
CA ASN A 69 -13.11 0.29 -5.81
C ASN A 69 -12.74 -1.00 -6.53
N PHE A 70 -12.20 -2.01 -5.83
CA PHE A 70 -11.64 -3.21 -6.47
C PHE A 70 -12.60 -4.38 -6.30
N ALA A 71 -13.10 -4.91 -7.42
CA ALA A 71 -14.09 -5.98 -7.47
C ALA A 71 -13.78 -7.06 -8.52
N SER A 72 -13.05 -6.74 -9.59
CA SER A 72 -12.69 -7.71 -10.62
C SER A 72 -11.54 -8.63 -10.18
N PRO A 73 -11.37 -9.82 -10.77
CA PRO A 73 -10.27 -10.73 -10.42
C PRO A 73 -8.88 -10.08 -10.50
N GLU A 74 -8.64 -9.24 -11.50
CA GLU A 74 -7.39 -8.50 -11.67
C GLU A 74 -7.20 -7.45 -10.56
N GLU A 75 -8.26 -6.74 -10.20
CA GLU A 75 -8.23 -5.74 -9.12
C GLU A 75 -8.04 -6.40 -7.76
N LEU A 76 -8.63 -7.59 -7.54
CA LEU A 76 -8.43 -8.37 -6.32
C LEU A 76 -6.99 -8.88 -6.17
N LYS A 77 -6.27 -9.14 -7.28
CA LYS A 77 -4.83 -9.41 -7.22
C LYS A 77 -4.05 -8.19 -6.73
N LEU A 78 -4.36 -6.99 -7.23
CA LEU A 78 -3.76 -5.75 -6.73
C LEU A 78 -4.11 -5.50 -5.26
N LYS A 79 -5.35 -5.79 -4.85
CA LYS A 79 -5.76 -5.73 -3.44
C LYS A 79 -4.90 -6.66 -2.58
N GLY A 80 -4.61 -7.88 -3.04
CA GLY A 80 -3.75 -8.82 -2.32
C GLY A 80 -2.36 -8.25 -2.00
N LEU A 81 -1.76 -7.48 -2.91
CA LEU A 81 -0.49 -6.79 -2.67
C LEU A 81 -0.61 -5.73 -1.57
N LEU A 82 -1.72 -4.99 -1.54
CA LEU A 82 -2.00 -4.01 -0.48
C LEU A 82 -2.29 -4.68 0.86
N ASP A 83 -2.94 -5.83 0.86
CA ASP A 83 -3.18 -6.63 2.07
C ASP A 83 -1.84 -7.14 2.64
N GLU A 84 -0.91 -7.57 1.78
CA GLU A 84 0.44 -7.97 2.20
C GLU A 84 1.21 -6.81 2.83
N VAL A 85 1.22 -5.63 2.19
CA VAL A 85 1.80 -4.41 2.76
C VAL A 85 1.17 -4.09 4.12
N THR A 86 -0.16 -4.22 4.23
CA THR A 86 -0.90 -3.97 5.48
C THR A 86 -0.50 -4.95 6.57
N SER A 87 -0.32 -6.24 6.26
CA SER A 87 0.13 -7.25 7.24
C SER A 87 1.53 -6.95 7.81
N HIS A 88 2.40 -6.32 7.02
CA HIS A 88 3.73 -5.90 7.47
C HIS A 88 3.73 -4.54 8.15
N LEU A 89 2.80 -3.67 7.77
CA LEU A 89 2.60 -2.36 8.36
C LEU A 89 1.93 -2.46 9.73
N TYR A 90 0.95 -3.35 9.92
CA TYR A 90 0.20 -3.57 11.16
C TYR A 90 0.26 -5.04 11.61
N PRO A 91 1.45 -5.61 11.88
CA PRO A 91 1.58 -7.03 12.21
C PRO A 91 0.81 -7.45 13.46
N GLU A 92 0.49 -6.51 14.35
CA GLU A 92 -0.35 -6.74 15.53
C GLU A 92 -1.80 -7.13 15.18
N ASP A 93 -2.33 -6.74 14.02
CA ASP A 93 -3.70 -7.02 13.61
C ASP A 93 -3.86 -8.41 12.93
N TYR A 94 -2.74 -9.12 12.74
CA TYR A 94 -2.66 -10.38 11.98
C TYR A 94 -2.04 -11.53 12.80
N GLN A 95 -2.08 -11.44 14.13
CA GLN A 95 -1.62 -12.50 15.06
C GLN A 95 -2.69 -13.54 15.36
#